data_AF-A0A946SKG8-F1
#
_entry.id   AF-A0A946SKG8-F1
#
_cell.length_a   1.000
_cell.length_b   1.000
_cell.length_c   1.000
_cell.angle_alpha   90.00
_cell.angle_beta   90.00
_cell.angle_gamma   90.00
#
_symmetry.space_group_name_H-M   'P 1'
#
loop_
_entity.id
_entity.type
_entity.pdbx_description
1 polymer ?
#
loop_
_entity_poly.entity_id
_entity_poly.type
_entity_poly.pdbx_seq_one_letter_code
_entity_poly.pdbx_strand_id
1 'polypeptide(L)'
;MRALGNPTGREAEEDLERRLREARLTIIEPHRRRLDREMELLDDTIDMWFGDELLNPEFPMSTDVFISGFRNPHRDALLELMRANGLRADEAGDNRTTYATLAVYHTRLILWNAERPAPGSFFRIARRRQPYVHGIAVGNAEDETVVGRVRSAGASAFIPMRSVNRLAAERARDTYSAKQLSQCVRATLARTAPICPNFAEGRPCLGECGSLEDDPTQNRHESRVPTSRVPTTRRVH
;
A
#
# COMPACT_ATOMS: atom_id res chain seq x y z
N MET A 1 15.14 -43.48 39.39
CA MET A 1 14.30 -42.98 38.28
C MET A 1 13.90 -41.55 38.59
N ARG A 2 14.46 -40.56 37.88
CA ARG A 2 14.05 -39.16 38.07
C ARG A 2 12.72 -38.96 37.34
N ALA A 3 11.67 -38.63 38.08
CA ALA A 3 10.42 -38.17 37.52
C ALA A 3 10.69 -36.89 36.73
N LEU A 4 10.54 -36.94 35.41
CA LEU A 4 10.43 -35.75 34.56
C LEU A 4 9.07 -35.14 34.90
N GLY A 5 9.06 -34.18 35.82
CA GLY A 5 7.88 -33.36 36.09
C GLY A 5 7.57 -32.57 34.83
N ASN A 6 6.40 -32.82 34.23
CA ASN A 6 5.87 -31.94 33.20
C ASN A 6 5.66 -30.56 33.84
N PRO A 7 6.29 -29.49 33.33
CA PRO A 7 6.03 -28.15 33.84
C PRO A 7 4.54 -27.85 33.68
N THR A 8 3.97 -27.21 34.68
CA THR A 8 2.58 -26.72 34.59
C THR A 8 2.49 -25.74 33.42
N GLY A 9 1.29 -25.59 32.82
CA GLY A 9 1.11 -24.70 31.65
C GLY A 9 1.64 -23.28 31.87
N ARG A 10 1.61 -22.80 33.12
CA ARG A 10 2.12 -21.50 33.53
C ARG A 10 3.66 -21.41 33.56
N GLU A 11 4.35 -22.44 34.05
CA GLU A 11 5.83 -22.46 34.06
C GLU A 11 6.40 -22.56 32.64
N ALA A 12 5.72 -23.30 31.75
CA ALA A 12 6.10 -23.38 30.34
C ALA A 12 5.88 -22.04 29.60
N GLU A 13 4.81 -21.30 29.94
CA GLU A 13 4.52 -19.98 29.40
C GLU A 13 5.53 -18.92 29.87
N GLU A 14 5.85 -18.90 31.17
CA GLU A 14 6.87 -18.01 31.74
C GLU A 14 8.27 -18.28 31.16
N ASP A 15 8.64 -19.55 30.94
CA ASP A 15 9.89 -19.92 30.27
C ASP A 15 9.92 -19.50 28.80
N LEU A 16 8.82 -19.69 28.07
CA LEU A 16 8.69 -19.25 26.69
C LEU A 16 8.82 -17.73 26.58
N GLU A 17 8.13 -16.97 27.43
CA GLU A 17 8.25 -15.51 27.45
C GLU A 17 9.69 -15.05 27.75
N ARG A 18 10.36 -15.70 28.71
CA ARG A 18 11.75 -15.40 29.03
C ARG A 18 12.65 -15.62 27.82
N ARG A 19 12.53 -16.76 27.13
CA ARG A 19 13.30 -17.08 25.92
C ARG A 19 13.02 -16.12 24.78
N LEU A 20 11.76 -15.68 24.60
CA LEU A 20 11.40 -14.66 23.62
C LEU A 20 12.01 -13.30 23.96
N ARG A 21 12.02 -12.89 25.24
CA ARG A 21 12.69 -11.67 25.71
C ARG A 21 14.21 -11.73 25.46
N GLU A 22 14.85 -12.85 25.80
CA GLU A 22 16.29 -13.06 25.57
C GLU A 22 16.63 -13.05 24.08
N ALA A 23 15.87 -13.76 23.23
CA ALA A 23 16.06 -13.76 21.79
C ALA A 23 15.89 -12.36 21.18
N ARG A 24 14.92 -11.57 21.69
CA ARG A 24 14.75 -10.18 21.27
C ARG A 24 15.97 -9.32 21.59
N LEU A 25 16.55 -9.46 22.78
CA LEU A 25 17.69 -8.64 23.21
C LEU A 25 19.03 -9.07 22.58
N THR A 26 19.20 -10.38 22.34
CA THR A 26 20.49 -10.94 21.88
C THR A 26 20.57 -11.07 20.37
N ILE A 27 19.44 -11.32 19.69
CA ILE A 27 19.40 -11.53 18.24
C ILE A 27 18.78 -10.31 17.56
N ILE A 28 17.56 -9.94 17.93
CA ILE A 28 16.79 -8.95 17.15
C ILE A 28 17.35 -7.53 17.34
N GLU A 29 17.60 -7.11 18.57
CA GLU A 29 17.99 -5.74 18.88
C GLU A 29 19.37 -5.34 18.30
N PRO A 30 20.42 -6.19 18.35
CA PRO A 30 21.68 -5.88 17.69
C PRO A 30 21.56 -5.77 16.17
N HIS A 31 20.78 -6.65 15.53
CA HIS A 31 20.54 -6.59 14.10
C HIS A 31 19.74 -5.33 13.71
N ARG A 32 18.75 -4.94 14.53
CA ARG A 32 18.01 -3.68 14.36
C ARG A 32 18.93 -2.47 14.40
N ARG A 33 19.80 -2.37 15.41
CA ARG A 33 20.76 -1.27 15.53
C ARG A 33 21.76 -1.21 14.38
N ARG A 34 22.21 -2.38 13.91
CA ARG A 34 23.09 -2.44 12.74
C ARG A 34 22.39 -1.92 11.50
N LEU A 35 21.15 -2.35 11.26
CA LEU A 35 20.34 -1.85 10.15
C LEU A 35 20.11 -0.34 10.28
N ASP A 36 19.74 0.17 11.46
CA ASP A 36 19.55 1.61 11.68
C ASP A 36 20.82 2.41 11.35
N ARG A 37 22.03 1.90 11.65
CA ARG A 37 23.30 2.53 11.25
C ARG A 37 23.60 2.45 9.75
N GLU A 38 23.35 1.30 9.12
CA GLU A 38 23.54 1.14 7.68
C GLU A 38 22.57 2.06 6.90
N MET A 39 21.37 2.24 7.44
CA MET A 39 20.39 3.21 6.98
C MET A 39 20.93 4.63 7.11
N GLU A 40 21.39 5.05 8.31
CA GLU A 40 22.02 6.38 8.53
C GLU A 40 23.18 6.66 7.56
N LEU A 41 24.03 5.67 7.27
CA LEU A 41 25.13 5.83 6.32
C LEU A 41 24.64 6.00 4.87
N LEU A 42 23.60 5.27 4.46
CA LEU A 42 23.03 5.47 3.13
C LEU A 42 22.37 6.85 3.04
N ASP A 43 21.63 7.20 4.07
CA ASP A 43 20.99 8.48 4.31
C ASP A 43 22.00 9.64 4.13
N ASP A 44 23.14 9.61 4.82
CA ASP A 44 24.24 10.59 4.72
C ASP A 44 24.88 10.60 3.32
N THR A 45 25.04 9.42 2.72
CA THR A 45 25.59 9.29 1.37
C THR A 45 24.67 9.99 0.37
N ILE A 46 23.37 9.71 0.43
CA ILE A 46 22.39 10.32 -0.47
C ILE A 46 22.37 11.85 -0.30
N ASP A 47 22.41 12.35 0.94
CA ASP A 47 22.45 13.79 1.21
C ASP A 47 23.76 14.42 0.67
N MET A 48 24.90 13.72 0.75
CA MET A 48 26.16 14.17 0.17
C MET A 48 26.12 14.24 -1.37
N TRP A 49 25.47 13.27 -2.02
CA TRP A 49 25.45 13.17 -3.48
C TRP A 49 24.39 14.05 -4.14
N PHE A 50 23.25 14.26 -3.49
CA PHE A 50 22.09 14.95 -4.08
C PHE A 50 21.65 16.20 -3.30
N GLY A 51 22.01 16.33 -2.02
CA GLY A 51 21.68 17.49 -1.19
C GLY A 51 20.21 17.90 -1.27
N ASP A 52 19.98 19.20 -1.45
CA ASP A 52 18.64 19.78 -1.58
C ASP A 52 17.96 19.49 -2.93
N GLU A 53 18.67 18.93 -3.92
CA GLU A 53 18.07 18.62 -5.23
C GLU A 53 16.97 17.56 -5.14
N LEU A 54 17.02 16.67 -4.14
CA LEU A 54 15.96 15.68 -3.89
C LEU A 54 14.64 16.31 -3.43
N LEU A 55 14.70 17.53 -2.89
CA LEU A 55 13.52 18.31 -2.51
C LEU A 55 12.92 19.05 -3.70
N ASN A 56 13.61 19.09 -4.85
CA ASN A 56 13.09 19.71 -6.06
C ASN A 56 12.07 18.78 -6.74
N PRO A 57 10.79 19.19 -6.88
CA PRO A 57 9.78 18.38 -7.57
C PRO A 57 10.05 18.20 -9.07
N GLU A 58 10.93 19.02 -9.66
CA GLU A 58 11.42 18.86 -11.05
C GLU A 58 12.61 17.91 -11.14
N PHE A 59 13.06 17.33 -10.02
CA PHE A 59 14.13 16.33 -10.03
C PHE A 59 13.74 15.16 -10.95
N PRO A 60 14.63 14.75 -11.86
CA PRO A 60 14.32 13.82 -12.94
C PRO A 60 13.87 12.44 -12.46
N MET A 61 14.15 12.11 -11.19
CA MET A 61 13.69 10.90 -10.52
C MET A 61 12.50 11.22 -9.61
N SER A 62 11.34 11.53 -10.21
CA SER A 62 10.09 11.75 -9.48
C SER A 62 8.98 10.83 -9.98
N THR A 63 8.24 10.24 -9.05
CA THR A 63 7.13 9.33 -9.34
C THR A 63 5.92 9.72 -8.49
N ASP A 64 4.73 9.69 -9.08
CA ASP A 64 3.51 10.01 -8.33
C ASP A 64 3.13 8.83 -7.44
N VAL A 65 3.25 7.61 -7.97
CA VAL A 65 2.88 6.37 -7.27
C VAL A 65 3.97 5.31 -7.42
N PHE A 66 4.48 4.83 -6.29
CA PHE A 66 5.42 3.74 -6.24
C PHE A 66 4.73 2.45 -5.75
N ILE A 67 4.76 1.40 -6.56
CA ILE A 67 4.05 0.14 -6.30
C ILE A 67 5.02 -0.90 -5.76
N SER A 68 4.78 -1.42 -4.55
CA SER A 68 5.72 -2.33 -3.87
C SER A 68 5.08 -3.64 -3.41
N GLY A 69 5.79 -4.75 -3.63
CA GLY A 69 5.45 -6.06 -3.08
C GLY A 69 4.35 -6.83 -3.83
N PHE A 70 3.89 -6.33 -4.98
CA PHE A 70 2.95 -7.04 -5.85
C PHE A 70 3.69 -7.93 -6.86
N ARG A 71 3.07 -9.05 -7.24
CA ARG A 71 3.52 -9.91 -8.33
C ARG A 71 2.53 -9.82 -9.49
N ASN A 72 2.94 -10.28 -10.66
CA ASN A 72 2.01 -10.46 -11.77
C ASN A 72 0.91 -11.47 -11.41
N PRO A 73 -0.36 -11.20 -11.80
CA PRO A 73 -0.81 -10.09 -12.66
C PRO A 73 -1.14 -8.76 -11.94
N HIS A 74 -1.20 -8.74 -10.60
CA HIS A 74 -1.65 -7.58 -9.83
C HIS A 74 -0.82 -6.31 -10.05
N ARG A 75 0.50 -6.47 -10.12
CA ARG A 75 1.47 -5.39 -10.33
C ARG A 75 1.21 -4.66 -11.63
N ASP A 76 1.12 -5.41 -12.73
CA ASP A 76 0.89 -4.85 -14.07
C ASP A 76 -0.46 -4.14 -14.14
N ALA A 77 -1.52 -4.73 -13.56
CA ALA A 77 -2.84 -4.12 -13.51
C ALA A 77 -2.86 -2.79 -12.73
N LEU A 78 -2.12 -2.70 -11.62
CA LEU A 78 -1.99 -1.46 -10.86
C LEU A 78 -1.19 -0.40 -11.63
N LEU A 79 -0.09 -0.77 -12.28
CA LEU A 79 0.71 0.14 -13.12
C LEU A 79 -0.13 0.67 -14.28
N GLU A 80 -0.84 -0.20 -14.99
CA GLU A 80 -1.76 0.17 -16.07
C GLU A 80 -2.84 1.14 -15.59
N LEU A 81 -3.46 0.85 -14.44
CA LEU A 81 -4.48 1.72 -13.85
C LEU A 81 -3.92 3.10 -13.51
N MET A 82 -2.75 3.19 -12.86
CA MET A 82 -2.17 4.48 -12.49
C MET A 82 -1.84 5.31 -13.74
N ARG A 83 -1.23 4.69 -14.76
CA ARG A 83 -0.88 5.36 -16.02
C ARG A 83 -2.10 5.81 -16.81
N ALA A 84 -3.16 4.99 -16.84
CA ALA A 84 -4.44 5.36 -17.46
C ALA A 84 -5.09 6.57 -16.77
N ASN A 85 -4.76 6.82 -15.50
CA ASN A 85 -5.21 7.99 -14.75
C ASN A 85 -4.29 9.22 -14.87
N GLY A 86 -3.26 9.15 -15.72
CA GLY A 86 -2.28 10.23 -15.93
C GLY A 86 -1.23 10.34 -14.83
N LEU A 87 -1.06 9.31 -14.00
CA LEU A 87 -0.05 9.30 -12.94
C LEU A 87 1.24 8.65 -13.44
N ARG A 88 2.39 9.21 -13.05
CA ARG A 88 3.69 8.54 -13.19
C ARG A 88 3.78 7.44 -12.15
N ALA A 89 3.84 6.20 -12.61
CA ALA A 89 3.86 5.03 -11.75
C ALA A 89 5.02 4.10 -12.07
N ASP A 90 5.78 3.81 -11.02
CA ASP A 90 6.93 2.92 -11.02
C ASP A 90 6.74 1.79 -10.03
N GLU A 91 7.54 0.75 -10.20
CA GLU A 91 7.52 -0.42 -9.34
C GLU A 91 8.81 -0.58 -8.54
N ALA A 92 8.65 -1.20 -7.39
CA ALA A 92 9.71 -1.73 -6.58
C ALA A 92 10.29 -2.99 -7.27
N GLY A 93 11.60 -3.00 -7.52
CA GLY A 93 12.33 -4.19 -7.98
C GLY A 93 12.47 -5.24 -6.86
N ASP A 94 13.68 -5.76 -6.67
CA ASP A 94 13.96 -6.55 -5.46
C ASP A 94 14.02 -5.65 -4.19
N ASN A 95 14.09 -6.25 -3.00
CA ASN A 95 14.08 -5.51 -1.74
C ASN A 95 15.23 -4.49 -1.62
N ARG A 96 16.39 -4.73 -2.24
CA ARG A 96 17.56 -3.83 -2.14
C ARG A 96 17.40 -2.63 -3.08
N THR A 97 17.02 -2.91 -4.33
CA THR A 97 16.74 -1.87 -5.33
C THR A 97 15.57 -1.00 -4.90
N THR A 98 14.52 -1.59 -4.30
CA THR A 98 13.38 -0.84 -3.75
C THR A 98 13.78 0.26 -2.79
N TYR A 99 14.68 -0.04 -1.85
CA TYR A 99 15.11 0.94 -0.85
C TYR A 99 15.95 2.05 -1.50
N ALA A 100 16.93 1.69 -2.34
CA ALA A 100 17.73 2.67 -3.07
C ALA A 100 16.86 3.57 -3.96
N THR A 101 15.87 3.01 -4.65
CA THR A 101 14.92 3.77 -5.45
C THR A 101 14.11 4.73 -4.60
N LEU A 102 13.52 4.29 -3.49
CA LEU A 102 12.72 5.16 -2.62
C LEU A 102 13.52 6.25 -1.91
N ALA A 103 14.81 6.01 -1.68
CA ALA A 103 15.68 6.98 -1.05
C ALA A 103 16.10 8.11 -2.01
N VAL A 104 16.05 7.86 -3.33
CA VAL A 104 16.44 8.83 -4.37
C VAL A 104 15.23 9.42 -5.11
N TYR A 105 14.11 8.69 -5.18
CA TYR A 105 12.93 9.14 -5.91
C TYR A 105 12.07 10.06 -5.06
N HIS A 106 11.78 11.27 -5.54
CA HIS A 106 10.73 12.09 -4.95
C HIS A 106 9.37 11.41 -5.18
N THR A 107 8.87 10.72 -4.15
CA THR A 107 7.66 9.88 -4.23
C THR A 107 6.53 10.53 -3.46
N ARG A 108 5.34 10.64 -4.07
CA ARG A 108 4.16 11.20 -3.40
C ARG A 108 3.32 10.15 -2.69
N LEU A 109 3.25 8.95 -3.26
CA LEU A 109 2.44 7.85 -2.75
C LEU A 109 3.17 6.52 -2.90
N ILE A 110 3.14 5.70 -1.86
CA ILE A 110 3.56 4.30 -1.91
C ILE A 110 2.32 3.43 -1.76
N LEU A 111 2.04 2.60 -2.76
CA LEU A 111 1.04 1.55 -2.72
C LEU A 111 1.75 0.22 -2.45
N TRP A 112 1.47 -0.45 -1.34
CA TRP A 112 2.18 -1.69 -1.01
C TRP A 112 1.30 -2.86 -0.63
N ASN A 113 1.78 -4.08 -0.92
CA ASN A 113 1.17 -5.31 -0.46
C ASN A 113 1.55 -5.61 1.01
N ALA A 114 0.59 -5.48 1.92
CA ALA A 114 0.73 -5.72 3.35
C ALA A 114 0.72 -7.21 3.75
N GLU A 115 0.38 -8.11 2.84
CA GLU A 115 0.55 -9.56 3.04
C GLU A 115 2.03 -9.95 3.10
N ARG A 116 2.92 -9.06 2.64
CA ARG A 116 4.37 -9.22 2.71
C ARG A 116 4.93 -8.27 3.79
N PRO A 117 5.94 -8.70 4.58
CA PRO A 117 6.46 -7.90 5.68
C PRO A 117 7.37 -6.75 5.22
N ALA A 118 8.18 -6.95 4.18
CA ALA A 118 9.17 -5.96 3.73
C ALA A 118 8.57 -4.63 3.21
N PRO A 119 7.48 -4.62 2.42
CA PRO A 119 6.96 -3.39 1.82
C PRO A 119 6.49 -2.32 2.81
N GLY A 120 5.95 -2.72 3.97
CA GLY A 120 5.57 -1.77 5.03
C GLY A 120 6.78 -1.08 5.68
N SER A 121 7.92 -1.76 5.77
CA SER A 121 9.17 -1.17 6.25
C SER A 121 9.71 -0.12 5.28
N PHE A 122 9.58 -0.35 3.97
CA PHE A 122 9.99 0.62 2.96
C PHE A 122 9.17 1.91 3.03
N PHE A 123 7.86 1.83 3.27
CA PHE A 123 7.05 3.03 3.49
C PHE A 123 7.51 3.82 4.72
N ARG A 124 7.77 3.17 5.84
CA ARG A 124 8.28 3.85 7.06
C ARG A 124 9.59 4.58 6.81
N ILE A 125 10.48 3.94 6.06
CA ILE A 125 11.77 4.50 5.68
C ILE A 125 11.58 5.70 4.77
N ALA A 126 10.82 5.55 3.68
CA ALA A 126 10.52 6.64 2.77
C ALA A 126 9.91 7.83 3.52
N ARG A 127 8.99 7.59 4.47
CA ARG A 127 8.35 8.63 5.27
C ARG A 127 9.28 9.36 6.24
N ARG A 128 10.38 8.74 6.69
CA ARG A 128 11.40 9.44 7.48
C ARG A 128 12.15 10.47 6.63
N ARG A 129 12.40 10.14 5.36
CA ARG A 129 13.11 10.98 4.38
C ARG A 129 12.22 12.01 3.71
N GLN A 130 10.99 11.61 3.40
CA GLN A 130 9.99 12.37 2.67
C GLN A 130 8.76 12.46 3.57
N PRO A 131 8.69 13.41 4.51
CA PRO A 131 7.57 13.51 5.45
C PRO A 131 6.20 13.66 4.78
N TYR A 132 6.20 14.12 3.52
CA TYR A 132 5.02 14.29 2.67
C TYR A 132 4.60 13.02 1.91
N VAL A 133 5.37 11.92 1.94
CA VAL A 133 4.98 10.69 1.23
C VAL A 133 3.80 10.03 1.94
N HIS A 134 2.78 9.69 1.15
CA HIS A 134 1.60 8.99 1.61
C HIS A 134 1.70 7.49 1.39
N GLY A 135 0.92 6.76 2.17
CA GLY A 135 0.95 5.31 2.15
C GLY A 135 -0.41 4.67 2.00
N ILE A 136 -0.58 3.82 0.99
CA ILE A 136 -1.75 2.95 0.87
C ILE A 136 -1.30 1.50 1.02
N ALA A 137 -1.82 0.85 2.05
CA ALA A 137 -1.67 -0.59 2.21
C ALA A 137 -2.75 -1.34 1.45
N VAL A 138 -2.38 -2.46 0.85
CA VAL A 138 -3.30 -3.42 0.24
C VAL A 138 -3.15 -4.77 0.94
N GLY A 139 -4.25 -5.36 1.40
CA GLY A 139 -4.18 -6.68 2.04
C GLY A 139 -5.55 -7.23 2.44
N ASN A 140 -5.55 -8.38 3.12
CA ASN A 140 -6.77 -8.92 3.71
C ASN A 140 -7.10 -8.19 5.03
N ALA A 141 -8.30 -7.63 5.14
CA ALA A 141 -8.76 -6.92 6.34
C ALA A 141 -9.07 -7.86 7.51
N GLU A 142 -9.36 -9.13 7.20
CA GLU A 142 -9.69 -10.17 8.19
C GLU A 142 -8.44 -10.82 8.77
N ASP A 143 -7.27 -10.57 8.19
CA ASP A 143 -5.99 -11.06 8.69
C ASP A 143 -5.40 -10.05 9.71
N GLU A 144 -5.48 -10.38 11.00
CA GLU A 144 -4.96 -9.56 12.09
C GLU A 144 -3.46 -9.25 11.94
N THR A 145 -2.68 -10.15 11.33
CA THR A 145 -1.25 -9.93 11.07
C THR A 145 -1.07 -8.83 10.03
N VAL A 146 -1.88 -8.84 8.97
CA VAL A 146 -1.89 -7.79 7.95
C VAL A 146 -2.30 -6.47 8.58
N VAL A 147 -3.40 -6.44 9.33
CA VAL A 147 -3.88 -5.22 10.01
C VAL A 147 -2.81 -4.65 10.95
N GLY A 148 -2.13 -5.51 11.71
CA GLY A 148 -1.02 -5.13 12.59
C GLY A 148 0.16 -4.53 11.81
N ARG A 149 0.51 -5.08 10.65
CA ARG A 149 1.56 -4.52 9.77
C ARG A 149 1.17 -3.15 9.22
N VAL A 150 -0.06 -3.00 8.76
CA VAL A 150 -0.56 -1.71 8.24
C VAL A 150 -0.55 -0.64 9.33
N ARG A 151 -0.95 -1.01 10.57
CA ARG A 151 -0.90 -0.11 11.74
C ARG A 151 0.51 0.31 12.09
N SER A 152 1.40 -0.66 12.22
CA SER A 152 2.79 -0.38 12.58
C SER A 152 3.54 0.39 11.49
N ALA A 153 3.14 0.28 10.23
CA ALA A 153 3.69 1.08 9.13
C ALA A 153 3.15 2.51 9.09
N GLY A 154 1.99 2.78 9.68
CA GLY A 154 1.36 4.10 9.71
C GLY A 154 0.73 4.50 8.39
N ALA A 155 0.07 3.57 7.70
CA ALA A 155 -0.57 3.81 6.41
C ALA A 155 -1.62 4.94 6.49
N SER A 156 -1.70 5.74 5.42
CA SER A 156 -2.70 6.79 5.24
C SER A 156 -4.07 6.23 4.85
N ALA A 157 -4.09 5.11 4.12
CA ALA A 157 -5.30 4.40 3.72
C ALA A 157 -5.04 2.89 3.55
N PHE A 158 -6.14 2.13 3.50
CA PHE A 158 -6.13 0.67 3.34
C PHE A 158 -7.14 0.25 2.27
N ILE A 159 -6.70 -0.63 1.37
CA ILE A 159 -7.49 -1.18 0.27
C ILE A 159 -7.55 -2.70 0.40
N PRO A 160 -8.74 -3.31 0.40
CA PRO A 160 -8.84 -4.77 0.46
C PRO A 160 -8.22 -5.44 -0.78
N MET A 161 -7.44 -6.50 -0.57
CA MET A 161 -6.77 -7.25 -1.66
C MET A 161 -7.76 -7.76 -2.71
N ARG A 162 -9.00 -8.09 -2.30
CA ARG A 162 -10.07 -8.48 -3.23
C ARG A 162 -10.33 -7.46 -4.35
N SER A 163 -10.17 -6.16 -4.09
CA SER A 163 -10.34 -5.11 -5.11
C SER A 163 -9.24 -5.17 -6.17
N VAL A 164 -8.00 -5.43 -5.73
CA VAL A 164 -6.85 -5.58 -6.63
C VAL A 164 -6.92 -6.90 -7.40
N ASN A 165 -7.40 -7.98 -6.77
CA ASN A 165 -7.66 -9.25 -7.44
C ASN A 165 -8.70 -9.09 -8.56
N ARG A 166 -9.80 -8.36 -8.31
CA ARG A 166 -10.81 -8.04 -9.33
C ARG A 166 -10.22 -7.21 -10.45
N LEU A 167 -9.48 -6.14 -10.13
CA LEU A 167 -8.78 -5.32 -11.13
C LEU A 167 -7.88 -6.17 -12.05
N ALA A 168 -7.09 -7.07 -11.46
CA ALA A 168 -6.17 -7.91 -12.19
C ALA A 168 -6.88 -8.93 -13.08
N ALA A 169 -7.99 -9.51 -12.60
CA ALA A 169 -8.84 -10.41 -13.39
C ALA A 169 -9.52 -9.69 -14.57
N GLU A 170 -9.93 -8.44 -14.37
CA GLU A 170 -10.64 -7.61 -15.35
C GLU A 170 -9.71 -6.83 -16.30
N ARG A 171 -8.38 -6.97 -16.12
CA ARG A 171 -7.32 -6.27 -16.86
C ARG A 171 -7.53 -4.76 -16.97
N ALA A 172 -7.75 -4.10 -15.84
CA ALA A 172 -7.84 -2.64 -15.75
C ALA A 172 -8.85 -1.98 -16.71
N ARG A 173 -9.88 -2.71 -17.17
CA ARG A 173 -11.02 -2.12 -17.88
C ARG A 173 -11.77 -1.14 -16.97
N ASP A 174 -12.67 -0.34 -17.54
CA ASP A 174 -13.49 0.66 -16.82
C ASP A 174 -14.48 0.00 -15.84
N THR A 175 -13.94 -0.69 -14.84
CA THR A 175 -14.68 -1.46 -13.86
C THR A 175 -14.85 -0.64 -12.60
N TYR A 176 -15.88 -0.98 -11.84
CA TYR A 176 -16.17 -0.31 -10.58
C TYR A 176 -14.93 -0.35 -9.64
N SER A 177 -14.21 -1.47 -9.61
CA SER A 177 -12.96 -1.66 -8.86
C SER A 177 -11.87 -0.67 -9.30
N ALA A 178 -11.70 -0.46 -10.61
CA ALA A 178 -10.73 0.50 -11.16
C ALA A 178 -11.07 1.95 -10.77
N LYS A 179 -12.35 2.33 -10.83
CA LYS A 179 -12.81 3.67 -10.44
C LYS A 179 -12.57 3.94 -8.96
N GLN A 180 -12.92 2.99 -8.10
CA GLN A 180 -12.71 3.12 -6.65
C GLN A 180 -11.23 3.20 -6.28
N LEU A 181 -10.39 2.33 -6.85
CA LEU A 181 -8.93 2.36 -6.65
C LEU A 181 -8.35 3.72 -7.08
N SER A 182 -8.76 4.23 -8.24
CA SER A 182 -8.32 5.53 -8.76
C SER A 182 -8.78 6.69 -7.87
N GLN A 183 -10.03 6.66 -7.40
CA GLN A 183 -10.56 7.64 -6.45
C GLN A 183 -9.78 7.63 -5.14
N CYS A 184 -9.49 6.44 -4.58
CA CYS A 184 -8.73 6.31 -3.35
C CYS A 184 -7.30 6.85 -3.48
N VAL A 185 -6.62 6.52 -4.58
CA VAL A 185 -5.29 7.05 -4.89
C VAL A 185 -5.33 8.57 -5.03
N ARG A 186 -6.27 9.13 -5.78
CA ARG A 186 -6.41 10.58 -5.97
C ARG A 186 -6.75 11.30 -4.67
N ALA A 187 -7.67 10.76 -3.87
CA ALA A 187 -8.02 11.31 -2.56
C ALA A 187 -6.79 11.33 -1.63
N THR A 188 -6.00 10.26 -1.64
CA THR A 188 -4.75 10.16 -0.87
C THR A 188 -3.70 11.15 -1.34
N LEU A 189 -3.53 11.32 -2.66
CA LEU A 189 -2.61 12.30 -3.23
C LEU A 189 -3.04 13.76 -2.99
N ALA A 190 -4.35 14.01 -2.82
CA ALA A 190 -4.91 15.32 -2.57
C ALA A 190 -4.85 15.77 -1.10
N ARG A 191 -4.61 14.86 -0.16
CA ARG A 191 -4.54 15.17 1.28
C ARG A 191 -3.15 14.90 1.84
N THR A 192 -2.57 15.90 2.49
CA THR A 192 -1.30 15.79 3.25
C THR A 192 -1.44 15.13 4.63
N ALA A 193 -2.62 14.61 4.99
CA ALA A 193 -2.97 14.08 6.33
C ALA A 193 -3.76 12.75 6.22
N PRO A 194 -3.72 11.87 7.25
CA PRO A 194 -4.30 10.52 7.18
C PRO A 194 -5.81 10.54 6.91
N ILE A 195 -6.25 9.75 5.95
CA ILE A 195 -7.65 9.67 5.48
C ILE A 195 -8.49 8.75 6.37
N CYS A 196 -7.88 8.08 7.35
CA CYS A 196 -8.53 7.00 8.06
C CYS A 196 -8.59 7.18 9.59
N PRO A 197 -9.59 7.91 10.10
CA PRO A 197 -9.82 7.99 11.55
C PRO A 197 -10.19 6.63 12.16
N ASN A 198 -10.83 5.74 11.40
CA ASN A 198 -11.32 4.43 11.89
C ASN A 198 -10.24 3.31 11.90
N PHE A 199 -9.02 3.60 11.46
CA PHE A 199 -7.95 2.59 11.40
C PHE A 199 -7.41 2.21 12.78
N ALA A 200 -7.43 3.15 13.74
CA ALA A 200 -7.09 2.91 15.14
C ALA A 200 -7.94 1.77 15.75
N GLU A 201 -9.15 1.57 15.22
CA GLU A 201 -10.12 0.57 15.67
C GLU A 201 -10.04 -0.76 14.91
N GLY A 202 -9.09 -0.90 13.96
CA GLY A 202 -8.94 -2.14 13.17
C GLY A 202 -10.00 -2.33 12.08
N ARG A 203 -10.71 -1.28 11.68
CA ARG A 203 -11.72 -1.32 10.62
C ARG A 203 -11.13 -0.82 9.28
N PRO A 204 -11.56 -1.39 8.14
CA PRO A 204 -11.15 -0.89 6.83
C PRO A 204 -11.57 0.58 6.65
N CYS A 205 -10.70 1.33 5.97
CA CYS A 205 -10.86 2.75 5.68
C CYS A 205 -11.87 2.95 4.54
N LEU A 206 -13.15 2.73 4.84
CA LEU A 206 -14.23 2.79 3.85
C LEU A 206 -14.77 4.22 3.63
N GLY A 207 -14.26 5.22 4.35
CA GLY A 207 -14.89 6.55 4.49
C GLY A 207 -14.89 7.43 3.24
N GLU A 208 -13.91 7.28 2.34
CA GLU A 208 -13.89 7.99 1.03
C GLU A 208 -13.35 7.12 -0.13
N CYS A 209 -12.79 5.94 0.17
CA CYS A 209 -12.28 4.98 -0.83
C CYS A 209 -13.33 3.95 -1.29
N GLY A 210 -14.60 4.17 -0.96
CA GLY A 210 -15.74 3.33 -1.33
C GLY A 210 -15.97 2.18 -0.34
N SER A 211 -17.21 2.06 0.16
CA SER A 211 -17.66 0.84 0.83
C SER A 211 -17.60 -0.33 -0.18
N LEU A 212 -16.98 -1.43 0.24
CA LEU A 212 -17.21 -2.74 -0.36
C LEU A 212 -18.43 -3.37 0.33
N GLU A 213 -19.54 -2.64 0.39
CA GLU A 213 -20.82 -3.30 0.57
C GLU A 213 -21.21 -3.82 -0.81
N ASP A 214 -21.28 -5.14 -0.92
CA ASP A 214 -21.97 -5.77 -2.03
C ASP A 214 -23.40 -5.23 -2.04
N ASP A 215 -23.71 -4.32 -2.95
CA ASP A 215 -25.09 -4.05 -3.31
C ASP A 215 -25.46 -4.91 -4.52
N PRO A 216 -26.00 -6.14 -4.31
CA PRO A 216 -26.47 -6.97 -5.41
C PRO A 216 -27.65 -6.33 -6.17
N THR A 217 -28.18 -5.18 -5.73
CA THR A 217 -29.33 -4.54 -6.37
C THR A 217 -28.97 -3.51 -7.46
N GLN A 218 -27.73 -3.04 -7.56
CA GLN A 218 -27.34 -2.10 -8.63
C GLN A 218 -27.03 -2.74 -10.00
N ASN A 219 -27.00 -4.07 -10.10
CA ASN A 219 -27.03 -4.76 -11.40
C ASN A 219 -28.43 -4.79 -12.06
N ARG A 220 -29.39 -4.03 -11.53
CA ARG A 220 -30.70 -3.81 -12.15
C ARG A 220 -31.01 -2.32 -12.29
N HIS A 221 -30.28 -1.61 -13.13
CA HIS A 221 -30.90 -0.49 -13.84
C HIS A 221 -30.40 -0.36 -15.29
N GLU A 222 -31.29 -0.85 -16.16
CA GLU A 222 -31.69 -0.20 -17.40
C GLU A 222 -30.70 -0.19 -18.57
N SER A 223 -30.72 -1.30 -19.31
CA SER A 223 -30.91 -1.23 -20.78
C SER A 223 -32.20 -0.46 -21.09
N ARG A 224 -32.18 0.87 -20.97
CA ARG A 224 -33.11 1.73 -21.69
C ARG A 224 -32.40 2.24 -22.92
N VAL A 225 -32.61 1.51 -24.01
CA VAL A 225 -32.46 2.04 -25.37
C VAL A 225 -33.28 3.33 -25.44
N PRO A 226 -32.67 4.51 -25.70
CA PRO A 226 -33.45 5.67 -26.10
C PRO A 226 -33.91 5.40 -27.54
N THR A 227 -35.21 5.17 -27.72
CA THR A 227 -35.87 5.23 -29.02
C THR A 227 -35.80 6.65 -29.56
N SER A 228 -34.68 6.99 -30.21
CA SER A 228 -34.61 8.20 -31.03
C SER A 228 -35.26 7.90 -32.38
N ARG A 229 -36.57 8.21 -32.46
CA ARG A 229 -37.26 8.40 -33.74
C ARG A 229 -36.61 9.61 -34.42
N VAL A 230 -35.86 9.33 -35.47
CA VAL A 230 -35.39 10.34 -36.44
C VAL A 230 -36.61 11.07 -37.00
N PRO A 231 -36.68 12.41 -36.92
CA PRO A 231 -37.64 13.18 -37.71
C PRO A 231 -37.06 13.32 -39.12
N THR A 232 -37.63 12.61 -40.09
CA THR A 232 -37.33 12.80 -41.51
C THR A 232 -37.96 14.11 -41.98
N THR A 233 -37.14 15.13 -42.19
CA THR A 233 -37.53 16.33 -42.96
C THR A 233 -36.88 16.34 -44.34
N ARG A 234 -37.76 16.36 -45.35
CA ARG A 234 -37.72 17.06 -46.67
C ARG A 234 -36.74 16.65 -47.78
N ARG A 235 -37.32 16.36 -48.95
CA ARG A 235 -37.16 17.05 -50.27
C ARG A 235 -38.26 16.52 -51.21
N VAL A 236 -39.14 17.33 -51.80
CA VAL A 236 -38.95 18.14 -53.02
C VAL A 236 -38.32 17.33 -54.15
N HIS A 237 -39.15 16.71 -54.99
CA HIS A 237 -39.30 17.01 -56.43
C HIS A 237 -40.64 16.46 -56.92
#